data_AF-A0A847GMW1-F1
#
_entry.id   AF-A0A847GMW1-F1
#
_cell.length_a   1.000
_cell.length_b   1.000
_cell.length_c   1.000
_cell.angle_alpha   90.00
_cell.angle_beta   90.00
_cell.angle_gamma   90.00
#
_symmetry.space_group_name_H-M   'P 1'
#
loop_
_entity.id
_entity.type
_entity.pdbx_description
1 polymer ?
#
loop_
_entity_poly.entity_id
_entity_poly.type
_entity_poly.pdbx_seq_one_letter_code
_entity_poly.pdbx_strand_id
1 'polypeptide(L)'
;MMTTPPNHGSIDVEHWISFLTDPDSDSREKRDRTMEAWLPAIREAAERVASRFGPRWKQELVDEAPLIIWERRASFDPDRGTFQAFCSVVLYHAFLDIVEKSARAEAAAAQCAKELGRLKGTPADWENELQKHQERRRRTREILDRVACRPDGSRDVHLYAVFLMRLRQGMTVLVSRDPDAALPPAFSLARFIEDSCLVWRSWEQAERFKADWPSLLEIWNELRPLVDQPPHRVEAPELCRRVMDLANGRRPLSPSCWNRWANRAKGCARSKISPEDWDELFAPLLPDSSRSCKREETEEGERQ
;
A
#
# COMPACT_ATOMS: atom_id res chain seq x y z
N MET A 1 -22.84 -46.51 -36.20
CA MET A 1 -23.38 -45.14 -36.11
C MET A 1 -22.44 -44.35 -35.21
N MET A 2 -21.49 -43.62 -35.79
CA MET A 2 -20.61 -42.72 -35.03
C MET A 2 -21.34 -41.38 -34.92
N THR A 3 -21.86 -41.10 -33.74
CA THR A 3 -22.39 -39.78 -33.37
C THR A 3 -21.22 -38.84 -33.15
N THR A 4 -21.06 -37.89 -34.06
CA THR A 4 -20.17 -36.73 -33.93
C THR A 4 -20.52 -35.97 -32.65
N PRO A 5 -19.54 -35.57 -31.82
CA PRO A 5 -19.82 -34.76 -30.64
C PRO A 5 -20.30 -33.36 -31.04
N PRO A 6 -21.15 -32.72 -30.22
CA PRO A 6 -21.69 -31.39 -30.52
C PRO A 6 -20.56 -30.36 -30.52
N ASN A 7 -20.62 -29.48 -31.53
CA ASN A 7 -19.68 -28.40 -31.75
C ASN A 7 -19.87 -27.32 -30.65
N HIS A 8 -19.15 -27.44 -29.53
CA HIS A 8 -19.16 -26.48 -28.42
C HIS A 8 -18.33 -25.21 -28.74
N GLY A 9 -18.65 -24.56 -29.87
CA GLY A 9 -17.83 -23.47 -30.42
C GLY A 9 -18.44 -22.07 -30.38
N SER A 10 -19.71 -21.90 -30.00
CA SER A 10 -20.35 -20.59 -29.99
C SER A 10 -21.22 -20.45 -28.77
N ILE A 11 -20.74 -19.72 -27.76
CA ILE A 11 -21.65 -19.09 -26.81
C ILE A 11 -22.53 -18.17 -27.66
N ASP A 12 -23.84 -18.42 -27.65
CA ASP A 12 -24.79 -17.74 -28.51
C ASP A 12 -24.72 -16.22 -28.28
N VAL A 13 -24.36 -15.47 -29.32
CA VAL A 13 -24.17 -14.02 -29.28
C VAL A 13 -25.45 -13.32 -28.81
N GLU A 14 -26.62 -13.92 -29.11
CA GLU A 14 -27.92 -13.45 -28.64
C GLU A 14 -28.10 -13.55 -27.12
N HIS A 15 -27.52 -14.57 -26.47
CA HIS A 15 -27.53 -14.71 -25.01
C HIS A 15 -26.64 -13.66 -24.32
N TRP A 16 -25.63 -13.16 -25.03
CA TRP A 16 -24.65 -12.17 -24.58
C TRP A 16 -25.19 -10.73 -24.63
N ILE A 17 -25.82 -10.37 -25.75
CA ILE A 17 -26.41 -9.03 -25.96
C ILE A 17 -27.53 -8.80 -24.94
N SER A 18 -28.40 -9.79 -24.74
CA SER A 18 -29.50 -9.77 -23.77
C SER A 18 -29.02 -9.47 -22.33
N PHE A 19 -27.88 -10.05 -21.91
CA PHE A 19 -27.33 -9.88 -20.55
C PHE A 19 -26.70 -8.51 -20.31
N LEU A 20 -26.04 -7.90 -21.30
CA LEU A 20 -25.40 -6.58 -21.15
C LEU A 20 -26.36 -5.40 -21.32
N THR A 21 -27.49 -5.59 -21.99
CA THR A 21 -28.45 -4.52 -22.28
C THR A 21 -29.64 -4.46 -21.32
N ASP A 22 -29.81 -5.45 -20.43
CA ASP A 22 -30.91 -5.52 -19.46
C ASP A 22 -30.52 -4.82 -18.13
N PRO A 23 -31.14 -3.68 -17.76
CA PRO A 23 -30.84 -2.96 -16.52
C PRO A 23 -31.26 -3.73 -15.25
N ASP A 24 -32.04 -4.82 -15.36
CA ASP A 24 -32.35 -5.76 -14.27
C ASP A 24 -31.42 -7.01 -14.27
N SER A 25 -30.28 -6.96 -14.97
CA SER A 25 -29.29 -8.05 -15.07
C SER A 25 -28.48 -8.35 -13.79
N ASP A 26 -28.75 -7.65 -12.70
CA ASP A 26 -27.97 -7.73 -11.46
C ASP A 26 -28.38 -8.88 -10.51
N SER A 27 -29.35 -9.72 -10.88
CA SER A 27 -29.73 -10.87 -10.04
C SER A 27 -28.58 -11.88 -9.94
N ARG A 28 -28.25 -12.29 -8.72
CA ARG A 28 -27.15 -13.22 -8.42
C ARG A 28 -27.26 -14.53 -9.23
N GLU A 29 -28.47 -15.04 -9.40
CA GLU A 29 -28.73 -16.25 -10.18
C GLU A 29 -28.44 -16.12 -11.68
N LYS A 30 -28.68 -14.96 -12.30
CA LYS A 30 -28.33 -14.75 -13.72
C LYS A 30 -26.80 -14.70 -13.87
N ARG A 31 -26.10 -14.05 -12.93
CA ARG A 31 -24.63 -13.99 -12.91
C ARG A 31 -24.01 -15.37 -12.76
N ASP A 32 -24.52 -16.16 -11.83
CA ASP A 32 -24.03 -17.52 -11.58
C ASP A 32 -24.24 -18.42 -12.81
N ARG A 33 -25.43 -18.38 -13.45
CA ARG A 33 -25.73 -19.12 -14.69
C ARG A 33 -24.87 -18.69 -15.87
N THR A 34 -24.64 -17.39 -16.05
CA THR A 34 -23.75 -16.87 -17.11
C THR A 34 -22.32 -17.35 -16.91
N MET A 35 -21.82 -17.34 -15.67
CA MET A 35 -20.50 -17.87 -15.37
C MET A 35 -20.41 -19.38 -15.60
N GLU A 36 -21.41 -20.15 -15.19
CA GLU A 36 -21.48 -21.60 -15.49
C GLU A 36 -21.39 -21.89 -16.99
N ALA A 37 -22.06 -21.08 -17.83
CA ALA A 37 -22.01 -21.22 -19.28
C ALA A 37 -20.64 -20.84 -19.88
N TRP A 38 -19.94 -19.87 -19.29
CA TRP A 38 -18.65 -19.37 -19.83
C TRP A 38 -17.44 -20.17 -19.34
N LEU A 39 -17.55 -20.80 -18.17
CA LEU A 39 -16.47 -21.53 -17.51
C LEU A 39 -15.74 -22.52 -18.43
N PRO A 40 -16.41 -23.34 -19.27
CA PRO A 40 -15.72 -24.26 -20.18
C PRO A 40 -14.77 -23.53 -21.15
N ALA A 41 -15.25 -22.46 -21.79
CA ALA A 41 -14.46 -21.68 -22.76
C ALA A 41 -13.30 -20.93 -22.08
N ILE A 42 -13.53 -20.41 -20.87
CA ILE A 42 -12.49 -19.76 -20.06
C ILE A 42 -11.41 -20.77 -19.67
N ARG A 43 -11.78 -21.96 -19.18
CA ARG A 43 -10.84 -23.01 -18.79
C ARG A 43 -10.01 -23.51 -19.96
N GLU A 44 -10.64 -23.74 -21.11
CA GLU A 44 -9.92 -24.20 -22.31
C GLU A 44 -8.94 -23.14 -22.84
N ALA A 45 -9.30 -21.85 -22.77
CA ALA A 45 -8.38 -20.76 -23.09
C ALA A 45 -7.24 -20.68 -22.06
N ALA A 46 -7.57 -20.77 -20.76
CA ALA A 46 -6.61 -20.73 -19.67
C ALA A 46 -5.60 -21.87 -19.74
N GLU A 47 -6.03 -23.11 -19.96
CA GLU A 47 -5.14 -24.27 -20.08
C GLU A 47 -4.14 -24.12 -21.22
N ARG A 48 -4.59 -23.62 -22.37
CA ARG A 48 -3.73 -23.36 -23.53
C ARG A 48 -2.74 -22.24 -23.25
N VAL A 49 -3.18 -21.14 -22.66
CA VAL A 49 -2.32 -19.99 -22.35
C VAL A 49 -1.32 -20.34 -21.25
N ALA A 50 -1.76 -20.96 -20.16
CA ALA A 50 -0.95 -21.34 -19.01
C ALA A 50 0.16 -22.35 -19.38
N SER A 51 -0.07 -23.21 -20.39
CA SER A 51 0.95 -24.13 -20.89
C SER A 51 2.25 -23.44 -21.35
N ARG A 52 2.18 -22.15 -21.70
CA ARG A 52 3.33 -21.33 -22.13
C ARG A 52 4.21 -20.82 -20.98
N PHE A 53 3.70 -20.84 -19.75
CA PHE A 53 4.37 -20.29 -18.57
C PHE A 53 5.01 -21.38 -17.68
N GLY A 54 4.99 -22.65 -18.12
CA GLY A 54 5.62 -23.77 -17.44
C GLY A 54 4.70 -24.47 -16.41
N PRO A 55 5.03 -25.71 -16.03
CA PRO A 55 4.12 -26.57 -15.25
C PRO A 55 3.85 -26.08 -13.83
N ARG A 56 4.76 -25.30 -13.24
CA ARG A 56 4.62 -24.75 -11.88
C ARG A 56 3.41 -23.81 -11.74
N TRP A 57 3.17 -22.98 -12.76
CA TRP A 57 2.14 -21.95 -12.72
C TRP A 57 0.78 -22.43 -13.25
N LYS A 58 0.75 -23.60 -13.90
CA LYS A 58 -0.39 -24.03 -14.71
C LYS A 58 -1.70 -24.09 -13.91
N GLN A 59 -1.66 -24.68 -12.71
CA GLN A 59 -2.87 -24.87 -11.92
C GLN A 59 -3.37 -23.55 -11.33
N GLU A 60 -2.49 -22.76 -10.74
CA GLU A 60 -2.80 -21.45 -10.17
C GLU A 60 -3.37 -20.48 -11.22
N LEU A 61 -2.76 -20.41 -12.41
CA LEU A 61 -3.25 -19.53 -13.48
C LEU A 61 -4.63 -19.98 -14.02
N VAL A 62 -4.87 -21.29 -14.13
CA VAL A 62 -6.16 -21.82 -14.58
C VAL A 62 -7.27 -21.56 -13.56
N ASP A 63 -6.96 -21.64 -12.26
CA ASP A 63 -7.90 -21.37 -11.17
C ASP A 63 -8.30 -19.88 -11.09
N GLU A 64 -7.37 -18.96 -11.40
CA GLU A 64 -7.60 -17.51 -11.40
C GLU A 64 -8.35 -16.99 -12.66
N ALA A 65 -8.32 -17.75 -13.75
CA ALA A 65 -8.85 -17.32 -15.05
C ALA A 65 -10.33 -16.86 -15.03
N PRO A 66 -11.27 -17.54 -14.33
CA PRO A 66 -12.67 -17.10 -14.28
C PRO A 66 -12.85 -15.71 -13.68
N LEU A 67 -12.09 -15.36 -12.64
CA LEU A 67 -12.17 -14.06 -11.99
C LEU A 67 -11.63 -12.96 -12.90
N ILE A 68 -10.49 -13.19 -13.54
CA ILE A 68 -9.86 -12.25 -14.47
C ILE A 68 -10.81 -11.93 -15.65
N ILE A 69 -11.44 -12.96 -16.23
CA ILE A 69 -12.39 -12.77 -17.33
C ILE A 69 -13.66 -12.06 -16.83
N TRP A 70 -14.14 -12.38 -15.62
CA TRP A 70 -15.28 -11.70 -15.04
C TRP A 70 -15.04 -10.19 -14.90
N GLU A 71 -13.88 -9.77 -14.41
CA GLU A 71 -13.53 -8.35 -14.27
C GLU A 71 -13.42 -7.63 -15.62
N ARG A 72 -12.99 -8.35 -16.67
CA ARG A 72 -12.77 -7.78 -18.00
C ARG A 72 -13.95 -7.95 -18.95
N ARG A 73 -15.03 -8.61 -18.54
CA ARG A 73 -16.18 -8.94 -19.39
C ARG A 73 -16.77 -7.75 -20.15
N ALA A 74 -16.83 -6.57 -19.53
CA ALA A 74 -17.40 -5.37 -20.14
C ALA A 74 -16.61 -4.85 -21.37
N SER A 75 -15.39 -5.37 -21.59
CA SER A 75 -14.53 -4.99 -22.72
C SER A 75 -14.56 -5.97 -23.90
N PHE A 76 -15.33 -7.06 -23.80
CA PHE A 76 -15.52 -7.97 -24.92
C PHE A 76 -16.45 -7.35 -25.97
N ASP A 77 -16.01 -7.40 -27.22
CA ASP A 77 -16.75 -6.92 -28.39
C ASP A 77 -16.88 -8.09 -29.39
N PRO A 78 -18.09 -8.65 -29.59
CA PRO A 78 -18.30 -9.81 -30.46
C PRO A 78 -18.03 -9.48 -31.94
N ASP A 79 -18.12 -8.22 -32.36
CA ASP A 79 -17.83 -7.80 -33.73
C ASP A 79 -16.32 -7.81 -34.03
N ARG A 80 -15.47 -7.84 -32.98
CA ARG A 80 -14.01 -7.86 -33.09
C ARG A 80 -13.38 -9.24 -32.97
N GLY A 81 -14.16 -10.27 -32.65
CA GLY A 81 -13.66 -11.65 -32.60
C GLY A 81 -14.42 -12.56 -31.65
N THR A 82 -13.99 -13.82 -31.58
CA THR A 82 -14.64 -14.84 -30.74
C THR A 82 -14.31 -14.63 -29.26
N PHE A 83 -15.23 -15.03 -28.38
CA PHE A 83 -15.02 -14.99 -26.93
C PHE A 83 -13.78 -15.79 -26.49
N GLN A 84 -13.51 -16.91 -27.17
CA GLN A 84 -12.33 -17.75 -26.91
C GLN A 84 -11.02 -17.01 -27.23
N ALA A 85 -10.99 -16.24 -28.33
CA ALA A 85 -9.85 -15.40 -28.69
C ALA A 85 -9.66 -14.23 -27.71
N PHE A 86 -10.76 -13.59 -27.30
CA PHE A 86 -10.76 -12.58 -26.25
C PHE A 86 -10.18 -13.11 -24.93
N CYS A 87 -10.67 -14.25 -24.45
CA CYS A 87 -10.15 -14.90 -23.24
C CYS A 87 -8.66 -15.20 -23.37
N SER A 88 -8.22 -15.72 -24.52
CA SER A 88 -6.81 -16.05 -24.76
C SER A 88 -5.89 -14.82 -24.65
N VAL A 89 -6.30 -13.68 -25.19
CA VAL A 89 -5.53 -12.42 -25.14
C VAL A 89 -5.51 -11.85 -23.73
N VAL A 90 -6.68 -11.74 -23.08
CA VAL A 90 -6.79 -11.20 -21.72
C VAL A 90 -5.98 -12.04 -20.73
N LEU A 91 -6.12 -13.37 -20.78
CA LEU A 91 -5.40 -14.27 -19.89
C LEU A 91 -3.90 -14.27 -20.18
N TYR A 92 -3.47 -14.15 -21.44
CA TYR A 92 -2.04 -14.11 -21.75
C TYR A 92 -1.35 -12.93 -21.09
N HIS A 93 -1.93 -11.72 -21.18
CA HIS A 93 -1.37 -10.54 -20.54
C HIS A 93 -1.48 -10.60 -19.01
N ALA A 94 -2.61 -11.07 -18.48
CA ALA A 94 -2.78 -11.20 -17.03
C ALA A 94 -1.81 -12.23 -16.42
N PHE A 95 -1.61 -13.38 -17.08
CA PHE A 95 -0.69 -14.42 -16.62
C PHE A 95 0.76 -13.97 -16.73
N LEU A 96 1.12 -13.25 -17.80
CA LEU A 96 2.44 -12.63 -17.93
C LEU A 96 2.70 -11.67 -16.77
N ASP A 97 1.74 -10.79 -16.45
CA ASP A 97 1.84 -9.89 -15.31
C ASP A 97 1.99 -10.62 -13.98
N ILE A 98 1.24 -11.71 -13.75
CA ILE A 98 1.32 -12.52 -12.54
C ILE A 98 2.70 -13.18 -12.43
N VAL A 99 3.16 -13.84 -13.49
CA VAL A 99 4.46 -14.53 -13.52
C VAL A 99 5.61 -13.53 -13.36
N GLU A 100 5.54 -12.37 -14.02
CA GLU A 100 6.54 -11.32 -13.87
C GLU A 100 6.54 -10.67 -12.48
N LYS A 101 5.37 -10.45 -11.88
CA LYS A 101 5.27 -9.96 -10.49
C LYS A 101 5.85 -10.96 -9.51
N SER A 102 5.56 -12.25 -9.69
CA SER A 102 6.11 -13.32 -8.88
C SER A 102 7.62 -13.48 -9.07
N ALA A 103 8.12 -13.42 -10.31
CA ALA A 103 9.55 -13.46 -10.59
C ALA A 103 10.28 -12.23 -10.01
N ARG A 104 9.66 -11.04 -10.05
CA ARG A 104 10.17 -9.83 -9.39
C ARG A 104 10.16 -9.96 -7.86
N ALA A 105 9.12 -10.56 -7.29
CA ALA A 105 9.05 -10.82 -5.85
C ALA A 105 10.07 -11.87 -5.40
N GLU A 106 10.29 -12.93 -6.19
CA GLU A 106 11.33 -13.93 -5.96
C GLU A 106 12.73 -13.31 -6.09
N ALA A 107 12.96 -12.47 -7.10
CA ALA A 107 14.23 -11.74 -7.26
C ALA A 107 14.46 -10.74 -6.11
N ALA A 108 13.42 -10.04 -5.67
CA ALA A 108 13.48 -9.15 -4.52
C ALA A 108 13.72 -9.94 -3.21
N ALA A 109 13.09 -11.10 -3.03
CA ALA A 109 13.32 -11.98 -1.89
C ALA A 109 14.71 -12.58 -1.91
N ALA A 110 15.23 -12.99 -3.07
CA ALA A 110 16.59 -13.48 -3.24
C ALA A 110 17.63 -12.38 -3.01
N GLN A 111 17.37 -11.17 -3.50
CA GLN A 111 18.21 -10.00 -3.23
C GLN A 111 18.16 -9.62 -1.75
N CYS A 112 16.99 -9.68 -1.12
CA CYS A 112 16.82 -9.47 0.32
C CYS A 112 17.56 -10.55 1.12
N ALA A 113 17.48 -11.82 0.73
CA ALA A 113 18.23 -12.93 1.33
C ALA A 113 19.75 -12.77 1.14
N LYS A 114 20.20 -12.24 0.00
CA LYS A 114 21.61 -11.94 -0.28
C LYS A 114 22.13 -10.75 0.52
N GLU A 115 21.32 -9.71 0.69
CA GLU A 115 21.66 -8.57 1.55
C GLU A 115 21.56 -8.93 3.05
N LEU A 116 20.63 -9.82 3.43
CA LEU A 116 20.57 -10.43 4.77
C LEU A 116 21.78 -11.34 5.02
N GLY A 117 22.27 -12.07 4.02
CA GLY A 117 23.52 -12.84 4.09
C GLY A 117 24.78 -11.96 4.18
N ARG A 118 24.69 -10.67 3.84
CA ARG A 118 25.76 -9.67 4.05
C ARG A 118 25.73 -9.06 5.45
N LEU A 119 24.59 -9.09 6.14
CA LEU A 119 24.46 -8.71 7.54
C LEU A 119 24.95 -9.87 8.41
N LYS A 120 26.06 -9.67 9.14
CA LYS A 120 26.58 -10.67 10.09
C LYS A 120 25.48 -11.10 11.06
N GLY A 121 25.12 -12.38 11.05
CA GLY A 121 24.16 -13.02 11.96
C GLY A 121 24.04 -14.52 11.67
N THR A 122 23.35 -15.26 12.52
CA THR A 122 22.96 -16.66 12.31
C THR A 122 21.45 -16.77 12.04
N PRO A 123 20.93 -17.92 11.52
CA PRO A 123 19.48 -18.18 11.37
C PRO A 123 18.64 -17.74 12.55
N ALA A 124 19.11 -18.07 13.75
CA ALA A 124 18.48 -17.73 15.01
C ALA A 124 18.50 -16.22 15.29
N ASP A 125 19.53 -15.50 14.89
CA ASP A 125 19.63 -14.05 15.09
C ASP A 125 18.60 -13.31 14.23
N TRP A 126 18.40 -13.71 12.97
CA TRP A 126 17.41 -13.07 12.10
C TRP A 126 15.98 -13.38 12.51
N GLU A 127 15.70 -14.60 12.99
CA GLU A 127 14.40 -14.96 13.53
C GLU A 127 14.07 -14.18 14.80
N ASN A 128 15.05 -13.98 15.68
CA ASN A 128 14.92 -13.15 16.87
C ASN A 128 14.69 -11.68 16.51
N GLU A 129 15.43 -11.13 15.54
CA GLU A 129 15.20 -9.76 15.06
C GLU A 129 13.81 -9.60 14.40
N LEU A 130 13.36 -10.58 13.62
CA LEU A 130 12.01 -10.57 13.04
C LEU A 130 10.93 -10.59 14.13
N GLN A 131 11.07 -11.43 15.16
CA GLN A 131 10.16 -11.46 16.31
C GLN A 131 10.14 -10.12 17.05
N LYS A 132 11.30 -9.52 17.33
CA LYS A 132 11.40 -8.19 17.94
C LYS A 132 10.69 -7.14 17.09
N HIS A 133 10.87 -7.18 15.76
CA HIS A 133 10.18 -6.26 14.85
C HIS A 133 8.66 -6.45 14.86
N GLN A 134 8.17 -7.68 14.84
CA GLN A 134 6.73 -7.98 14.91
C GLN A 134 6.12 -7.52 16.23
N GLU A 135 6.79 -7.80 17.34
CA GLU A 135 6.37 -7.39 18.68
C GLU A 135 6.34 -5.86 18.81
N ARG A 136 7.38 -5.18 18.30
CA ARG A 136 7.43 -3.72 18.25
C ARG A 136 6.28 -3.13 17.43
N ARG A 137 5.93 -3.73 16.30
CA ARG A 137 4.77 -3.32 15.48
C ARG A 137 3.45 -3.52 16.24
N ARG A 138 3.27 -4.67 16.89
CA ARG A 138 2.09 -5.00 17.69
C ARG A 138 1.90 -3.99 18.82
N ARG A 139 2.92 -3.78 19.65
CA ARG A 139 2.90 -2.82 20.76
C ARG A 139 2.63 -1.39 20.29
N THR A 140 3.27 -0.97 19.21
CA THR A 140 3.02 0.34 18.58
C THR A 140 1.55 0.49 18.20
N ARG A 141 0.94 -0.57 17.64
CA ARG A 141 -0.48 -0.54 17.25
C ARG A 141 -1.43 -0.48 18.44
N GLU A 142 -1.17 -1.26 19.48
CA GLU A 142 -1.96 -1.23 20.72
C GLU A 142 -1.92 0.15 21.38
N ILE A 143 -0.77 0.82 21.35
CA ILE A 143 -0.65 2.20 21.83
C ILE A 143 -1.46 3.16 20.96
N LEU A 144 -1.35 3.06 19.64
CA LEU A 144 -2.11 3.90 18.71
C LEU A 144 -3.62 3.74 18.89
N ASP A 145 -4.09 2.51 19.10
CA ASP A 145 -5.50 2.21 19.37
C ASP A 145 -5.98 2.84 20.67
N ARG A 146 -5.14 2.87 21.72
CA ARG A 146 -5.47 3.51 23.00
C ARG A 146 -5.51 5.03 22.92
N VAL A 147 -4.63 5.65 22.11
CA VAL A 147 -4.57 7.13 22.01
C VAL A 147 -5.47 7.70 20.92
N ALA A 148 -6.06 6.84 20.09
CA ALA A 148 -7.05 7.22 19.09
C ALA A 148 -8.20 7.97 19.77
N CYS A 149 -8.29 9.27 19.51
CA CYS A 149 -9.42 10.09 19.95
C CYS A 149 -9.99 10.78 18.73
N ARG A 150 -11.25 10.47 18.44
CA ARG A 150 -12.05 11.20 17.46
C ARG A 150 -12.40 12.57 18.06
N PRO A 151 -12.31 13.66 17.29
CA PRO A 151 -12.76 14.96 17.76
C PRO A 151 -14.26 14.94 18.01
N ASP A 152 -14.70 15.55 19.11
CA ASP A 152 -16.11 15.74 19.47
C ASP A 152 -16.75 16.84 18.61
N GLY A 153 -16.83 16.60 17.29
CA GLY A 153 -17.64 17.38 16.34
C GLY A 153 -17.29 18.87 16.18
N SER A 154 -16.26 19.40 16.84
CA SER A 154 -15.88 20.81 16.72
C SER A 154 -15.07 21.09 15.45
N ARG A 155 -14.99 22.37 15.05
CA ARG A 155 -14.09 22.87 13.97
C ARG A 155 -12.58 22.72 14.30
N ASP A 156 -12.23 21.96 15.33
CA ASP A 156 -10.86 21.76 15.76
C ASP A 156 -10.08 20.84 14.83
N VAL A 157 -8.76 20.99 14.90
CA VAL A 157 -7.81 20.14 14.18
C VAL A 157 -7.88 18.73 14.75
N HIS A 158 -8.02 17.73 13.87
CA HIS A 158 -7.96 16.33 14.26
C HIS A 158 -6.52 15.94 14.63
N LEU A 159 -6.18 16.08 15.92
CA LEU A 159 -4.80 15.91 16.40
C LEU A 159 -4.27 14.48 16.19
N TYR A 160 -5.12 13.46 16.29
CA TYR A 160 -4.71 12.08 15.99
C TYR A 160 -4.31 11.91 14.50
N ALA A 161 -5.09 12.47 13.56
CA ALA A 161 -4.73 12.43 12.14
C ALA A 161 -3.39 13.16 11.87
N VAL A 162 -3.18 14.31 12.51
CA VAL A 162 -1.90 15.03 12.46
C VAL A 162 -0.76 14.19 13.04
N PHE A 163 -1.01 13.49 14.16
CA PHE A 163 -0.03 12.61 14.80
C PHE A 163 0.38 11.46 13.88
N LEU A 164 -0.58 10.76 13.26
CA LEU A 164 -0.32 9.68 12.31
C LEU A 164 0.53 10.12 11.12
N MET A 165 0.21 11.28 10.52
CA MET A 165 1.01 11.82 9.43
C MET A 165 2.42 12.19 9.92
N ARG A 166 2.54 12.80 11.10
CA ARG A 166 3.83 13.16 11.67
C ARG A 166 4.70 11.95 11.98
N LEU A 167 4.11 10.82 12.39
CA LEU A 167 4.82 9.55 12.55
C LEU A 167 5.40 9.05 11.22
N ARG A 168 4.62 9.06 10.14
CA ARG A 168 5.15 8.68 8.81
C ARG A 168 6.30 9.59 8.39
N GLN A 169 6.19 10.91 8.59
CA GLN A 169 7.31 11.84 8.35
C GLN A 169 8.56 11.48 9.17
N GLY A 170 8.38 11.14 10.45
CA GLY A 170 9.48 10.72 11.33
C GLY A 170 10.17 9.44 10.86
N MET A 171 9.41 8.50 10.29
CA MET A 171 9.94 7.26 9.73
C MET A 171 10.82 7.52 8.51
N THR A 172 10.46 8.49 7.67
CA THR A 172 11.32 8.86 6.53
C THR A 172 12.68 9.36 7.03
N VAL A 173 12.69 10.21 8.06
CA VAL A 173 13.94 10.77 8.64
C VAL A 173 14.85 9.68 9.21
N LEU A 174 14.30 8.66 9.89
CA LEU A 174 15.12 7.57 10.44
C LEU A 174 15.83 6.77 9.33
N VAL A 175 15.17 6.54 8.20
CA VAL A 175 15.77 5.82 7.08
C VAL A 175 16.78 6.71 6.34
N SER A 176 16.53 8.02 6.26
CA SER A 176 17.45 9.00 5.65
C SER A 176 18.62 9.44 6.56
N ARG A 177 18.88 8.78 7.70
CA ARG A 177 19.99 9.15 8.59
C ARG A 177 21.35 8.67 8.08
N ASP A 178 21.37 7.71 7.16
CA ASP A 178 22.56 7.30 6.44
C ASP A 178 22.43 7.76 4.98
N PRO A 179 22.95 8.96 4.63
CA PRO A 179 22.85 9.52 3.28
C PRO A 179 23.67 8.73 2.25
N ASP A 180 24.62 7.90 2.70
CA ASP A 180 25.48 7.06 1.85
C ASP A 180 24.89 5.65 1.65
N ALA A 181 23.91 5.25 2.47
CA ALA A 181 23.10 4.06 2.24
C ALA A 181 22.13 4.30 1.07
N ALA A 182 22.64 4.15 -0.15
CA ALA A 182 21.82 4.15 -1.34
C ALA A 182 20.75 3.05 -1.21
N LEU A 183 19.49 3.46 -1.11
CA LEU A 183 18.38 2.52 -1.21
C LEU A 183 18.44 1.83 -2.58
N PRO A 184 18.15 0.53 -2.68
CA PRO A 184 18.14 -0.17 -3.95
C PRO A 184 17.26 0.58 -4.97
N PRO A 185 17.63 0.67 -6.26
CA PRO A 185 16.90 1.47 -7.26
C PRO A 185 15.40 1.14 -7.42
N ALA A 186 14.97 -0.06 -7.02
CA ALA A 186 13.57 -0.50 -7.06
C ALA A 186 12.86 -0.45 -5.69
N PHE A 187 13.55 0.00 -4.63
CA PHE A 187 12.98 0.06 -3.29
C PHE A 187 12.15 1.33 -3.11
N SER A 188 10.85 1.17 -2.86
CA SER A 188 9.97 2.27 -2.47
C SER A 188 9.94 2.36 -0.95
N LEU A 189 10.60 3.38 -0.40
CA LEU A 189 10.56 3.70 1.02
C LEU A 189 9.14 4.05 1.46
N ALA A 190 8.39 4.77 0.62
CA ALA A 190 7.03 5.15 0.92
C ALA A 190 6.14 3.91 1.09
N ARG A 191 6.29 2.93 0.20
CA ARG A 191 5.59 1.64 0.28
C ARG A 191 6.05 0.81 1.47
N PHE A 192 7.35 0.78 1.77
CA PHE A 192 7.86 0.09 2.95
C PHE A 192 7.25 0.67 4.25
N ILE A 193 7.18 1.99 4.37
CA ILE A 193 6.57 2.66 5.53
C ILE A 193 5.09 2.28 5.63
N GLU A 194 4.37 2.25 4.51
CA GLU A 194 2.94 1.95 4.46
C GLU A 194 2.62 0.50 4.80
N ASP A 195 3.34 -0.45 4.21
CA ASP A 195 3.05 -1.88 4.30
C ASP A 195 3.68 -2.51 5.57
N SER A 196 4.83 -1.96 6.02
CA SER A 196 5.69 -2.62 7.01
C SER A 196 5.88 -1.82 8.30
N CYS A 197 5.88 -0.49 8.26
CA CYS A 197 6.14 0.30 9.48
C CYS A 197 4.86 0.81 10.16
N LEU A 198 3.97 1.43 9.38
CA LEU A 198 2.75 2.07 9.87
C LEU A 198 1.59 1.85 8.91
N VAL A 199 1.01 0.65 8.97
CA VAL A 199 -0.21 0.29 8.25
C VAL A 199 -1.37 1.07 8.85
N TRP A 200 -1.95 1.98 8.08
CA TRP A 200 -3.18 2.67 8.47
C TRP A 200 -4.38 1.80 8.17
N ARG A 201 -5.30 1.70 9.11
CA ARG A 201 -6.61 1.09 8.89
C ARG A 201 -7.44 1.94 7.92
N SER A 202 -8.42 1.35 7.25
CA SER A 202 -9.28 2.06 6.29
C SER A 202 -9.92 3.34 6.86
N TRP A 203 -10.32 3.32 8.13
CA TRP A 203 -10.85 4.51 8.78
C TRP A 203 -9.77 5.56 9.06
N GLU A 204 -8.55 5.17 9.43
CA GLU A 204 -7.42 6.10 9.63
C GLU A 204 -7.04 6.76 8.29
N GLN A 205 -7.06 6.00 7.20
CA GLN A 205 -6.82 6.51 5.85
C GLN A 205 -7.83 7.61 5.45
N ALA A 206 -9.08 7.43 5.86
CA ALA A 206 -10.17 8.37 5.59
C ALA A 206 -10.19 9.60 6.52
N GLU A 207 -9.43 9.58 7.62
CA GLU A 207 -9.34 10.72 8.53
C GLU A 207 -8.74 11.94 7.84
N ARG A 208 -9.03 13.13 8.38
CA ARG A 208 -8.65 14.42 7.81
C ARG A 208 -8.12 15.32 8.90
N PHE A 209 -7.19 16.24 8.59
CA PHE A 209 -6.76 17.24 9.58
C PHE A 209 -7.91 18.16 10.02
N LYS A 210 -8.87 18.42 9.11
CA LYS A 210 -10.12 19.16 9.32
C LYS A 210 -11.20 18.56 8.43
N ALA A 211 -12.48 18.74 8.79
CA ALA A 211 -13.61 18.10 8.10
C ALA A 211 -13.61 18.28 6.55
N ASP A 212 -13.31 19.48 6.05
CA ASP A 212 -13.34 19.80 4.60
C ASP A 212 -11.97 19.62 3.91
N TRP A 213 -11.01 18.97 4.56
CA TRP A 213 -9.65 18.81 4.02
C TRP A 213 -9.47 17.44 3.37
N PRO A 214 -8.44 17.27 2.53
CA PRO A 214 -8.10 15.96 1.98
C PRO A 214 -7.86 14.93 3.09
N SER A 215 -8.16 13.68 2.78
CA SER A 215 -7.90 12.53 3.63
C SER A 215 -6.41 12.27 3.81
N LEU A 216 -6.04 11.56 4.87
CA LEU A 216 -4.65 11.16 5.10
C LEU A 216 -4.10 10.35 3.93
N LEU A 217 -4.92 9.49 3.30
CA LEU A 217 -4.52 8.71 2.13
C LEU A 217 -4.20 9.60 0.93
N GLU A 218 -5.06 10.57 0.61
CA GLU A 218 -4.82 11.51 -0.49
C GLU A 218 -3.54 12.31 -0.26
N ILE A 219 -3.35 12.81 0.97
CA ILE A 219 -2.13 13.56 1.33
C ILE A 219 -0.90 12.65 1.21
N TRP A 220 -0.96 11.41 1.70
CA TRP A 220 0.18 10.50 1.62
C TRP A 220 0.55 10.15 0.18
N ASN A 221 -0.44 9.92 -0.69
CA ASN A 221 -0.21 9.62 -2.09
C ASN A 221 0.55 10.73 -2.82
N GLU A 222 0.25 11.99 -2.51
CA GLU A 222 1.00 13.15 -3.04
C GLU A 222 2.43 13.24 -2.48
N LEU A 223 2.66 12.71 -1.28
CA LEU A 223 3.97 12.72 -0.63
C LEU A 223 4.87 11.56 -1.04
N ARG A 224 4.31 10.44 -1.52
CA ARG A 224 5.07 9.24 -1.93
C ARG A 224 6.27 9.56 -2.83
N PRO A 225 6.15 10.38 -3.89
CA PRO A 225 7.29 10.67 -4.77
C PRO A 225 8.45 11.36 -4.03
N LEU A 226 8.16 12.21 -3.04
CA LEU A 226 9.17 12.92 -2.25
C LEU A 226 9.86 12.01 -1.23
N VAL A 227 9.15 10.98 -0.77
CA VAL A 227 9.70 9.96 0.13
C VAL A 227 10.58 8.98 -0.65
N ASP A 228 10.20 8.63 -1.88
CA ASP A 228 10.94 7.67 -2.70
C ASP A 228 12.14 8.28 -3.43
N GLN A 229 12.21 9.61 -3.54
CA GLN A 229 13.35 10.31 -4.12
C GLN A 229 14.27 10.87 -3.04
N PRO A 230 15.61 10.84 -3.23
CA PRO A 230 16.53 11.55 -2.35
C PRO A 230 16.12 13.02 -2.21
N PRO A 231 16.13 13.61 -0.99
CA PRO A 231 16.75 13.11 0.23
C PRO A 231 15.85 12.18 1.09
N HIS A 232 14.74 11.67 0.56
CA HIS A 232 13.79 10.79 1.24
C HIS A 232 13.11 11.44 2.45
N ARG A 233 12.90 12.76 2.39
CA ARG A 233 12.36 13.56 3.50
C ARG A 233 11.19 14.42 3.04
N VAL A 234 10.17 14.48 3.89
CA VAL A 234 9.05 15.40 3.72
C VAL A 234 9.17 16.53 4.72
N GLU A 235 9.61 17.68 4.25
CA GLU A 235 9.68 18.89 5.08
C GLU A 235 8.32 19.57 5.19
N ALA A 236 8.16 20.40 6.24
CA ALA A 236 6.92 21.12 6.50
C ALA A 236 6.47 22.02 5.33
N PRO A 237 7.34 22.78 4.64
CA PRO A 237 6.94 23.58 3.47
C PRO A 237 6.30 22.75 2.37
N GLU A 238 6.91 21.62 2.04
CA GLU A 238 6.45 20.76 0.95
C GLU A 238 5.15 20.01 1.32
N LEU A 239 5.03 19.53 2.56
CA LEU A 239 3.76 18.99 3.06
C LEU A 239 2.64 20.02 2.96
N CYS A 240 2.89 21.25 3.43
CA CYS A 240 1.89 22.30 3.41
C CYS A 240 1.46 22.61 1.97
N ARG A 241 2.41 22.72 1.05
CA ARG A 241 2.14 22.96 -0.36
C ARG A 241 1.26 21.87 -0.97
N ARG A 242 1.61 20.59 -0.80
CA ARG A 242 0.84 19.45 -1.34
C ARG A 242 -0.58 19.38 -0.78
N VAL A 243 -0.73 19.61 0.53
CA VAL A 243 -2.05 19.67 1.17
C VAL A 243 -2.88 20.83 0.61
N MET A 244 -2.25 21.98 0.35
CA MET A 244 -2.92 23.15 -0.21
C MET A 244 -3.37 22.96 -1.67
N ASP A 245 -2.54 22.29 -2.46
CA ASP A 245 -2.85 21.93 -3.85
C ASP A 245 -4.08 21.01 -3.90
N LEU A 246 -4.10 19.96 -3.06
CA LEU A 246 -5.25 19.05 -2.92
C LEU A 246 -6.51 19.74 -2.38
N ALA A 247 -6.35 20.69 -1.45
CA ALA A 247 -7.46 21.42 -0.86
C ALA A 247 -8.02 22.54 -1.77
N ASN A 248 -7.53 22.65 -3.01
CA ASN A 248 -7.88 23.71 -3.97
C ASN A 248 -7.77 25.12 -3.37
N GLY A 249 -6.74 25.37 -2.55
CA GLY A 249 -6.49 26.70 -1.98
C GLY A 249 -7.50 27.19 -0.94
N ARG A 250 -8.52 26.40 -0.57
CA ARG A 250 -9.69 26.90 0.18
C ARG A 250 -9.36 27.42 1.60
N ARG A 251 -8.26 26.99 2.23
CA ARG A 251 -7.75 27.54 3.50
C ARG A 251 -6.23 27.37 3.64
N PRO A 252 -5.45 28.43 3.89
CA PRO A 252 -3.99 28.32 3.95
C PRO A 252 -3.49 27.48 5.13
N LEU A 253 -2.64 26.49 4.84
CA LEU A 253 -1.76 25.81 5.80
C LEU A 253 -0.36 26.39 5.65
N SER A 254 0.14 27.09 6.68
CA SER A 254 1.54 27.51 6.71
C SER A 254 2.42 26.48 7.45
N PRO A 255 3.74 26.42 7.18
CA PRO A 255 4.66 25.53 7.89
C PRO A 255 4.64 25.74 9.41
N SER A 256 4.53 27.00 9.85
CA SER A 256 4.41 27.33 11.27
C SER A 256 3.11 26.82 11.89
N CYS A 257 2.01 26.85 11.12
CA CYS A 257 0.72 26.30 11.54
C CYS A 257 0.80 24.77 11.68
N TRP A 258 1.36 24.10 10.65
CA TRP A 258 1.62 22.66 10.68
C TRP A 258 2.47 22.25 11.88
N ASN A 259 3.60 22.91 12.11
CA ASN A 259 4.49 22.59 13.22
C ASN A 259 3.78 22.78 14.58
N ARG A 260 2.93 23.80 14.73
CA ARG A 260 2.12 23.99 15.93
C ARG A 260 1.12 22.84 16.13
N TRP A 261 0.45 22.40 15.06
CA TRP A 261 -0.46 21.25 15.12
C TRP A 261 0.29 19.97 15.45
N ALA A 262 1.42 19.72 14.80
CA ALA A 262 2.27 18.55 15.05
C ALA A 262 2.78 18.52 16.50
N ASN A 263 3.20 19.66 17.05
CA ASN A 263 3.63 19.75 18.45
C ASN A 263 2.46 19.53 19.43
N ARG A 264 1.29 20.10 19.16
CA ARG A 264 0.08 19.87 19.98
C ARG A 264 -0.35 18.41 19.92
N ALA A 265 -0.32 17.79 18.75
CA ALA A 265 -0.61 16.39 18.53
C ALA A 265 0.38 15.48 19.28
N LYS A 266 1.68 15.77 19.17
CA LYS A 266 2.75 15.10 19.92
C LYS A 266 2.53 15.20 21.43
N GLY A 267 2.24 16.40 21.95
CA GLY A 267 1.98 16.61 23.37
C GLY A 267 0.76 15.85 23.88
N CYS A 268 -0.33 15.83 23.10
CA CYS A 268 -1.55 15.10 23.43
C CYS A 268 -1.34 13.56 23.39
N ALA A 269 -0.54 13.07 22.46
CA ALA A 269 -0.15 11.65 22.44
C ALA A 269 0.76 11.31 23.63
N ARG A 270 1.79 12.12 23.89
CA ARG A 270 2.74 11.91 24.99
C ARG A 270 2.06 11.85 26.36
N SER A 271 1.00 12.64 26.60
CA SER A 271 0.27 12.59 27.87
C SER A 271 -0.56 11.32 28.07
N LYS A 272 -0.73 10.49 27.04
CA LYS A 272 -1.55 9.26 27.06
C LYS A 272 -0.72 7.98 26.92
N ILE A 273 0.58 8.11 26.63
CA ILE A 273 1.51 7.01 26.41
C ILE A 273 2.44 6.96 27.62
N SER A 274 2.80 5.76 28.09
CA SER A 274 3.74 5.67 29.22
C SER A 274 5.10 6.26 28.81
N PRO A 275 5.90 6.81 29.75
CA PRO A 275 7.22 7.32 29.44
C PRO A 275 8.11 6.28 28.75
N GLU A 276 8.05 5.02 29.18
CA GLU A 276 8.83 3.91 28.64
C GLU A 276 8.43 3.60 27.19
N ASP A 277 7.13 3.46 26.93
CA ASP A 277 6.58 3.26 25.59
C ASP A 277 6.95 4.42 24.65
N TRP A 278 6.91 5.66 25.16
CA TRP A 278 7.22 6.86 24.41
C TRP A 278 8.68 6.89 23.97
N ASP A 279 9.59 6.73 24.92
CA ASP A 279 11.04 6.83 24.68
C ASP A 279 11.54 5.71 23.75
N GLU A 280 10.99 4.50 23.88
CA GLU A 280 11.36 3.35 23.06
C GLU A 280 10.81 3.42 21.63
N LEU A 281 9.54 3.81 21.45
CA LEU A 281 8.83 3.64 20.18
C LEU A 281 8.65 4.93 19.39
N PHE A 282 8.48 6.07 20.06
CA PHE A 282 8.02 7.31 19.43
C PHE A 282 9.07 8.42 19.43
N ALA A 283 9.85 8.56 20.51
CA ALA A 283 10.90 9.59 20.62
C ALA A 283 11.94 9.55 19.47
N PRO A 284 12.38 8.38 18.95
CA PRO A 284 13.31 8.32 17.82
C PRO A 284 12.73 8.92 16.53
N LEU A 285 11.42 8.79 16.33
CA LEU A 285 10.66 9.28 15.18
C LEU A 285 10.26 10.75 15.32
N LEU A 286 10.08 11.20 16.55
CA LEU A 286 9.54 12.52 16.90
C LEU A 286 10.52 13.29 17.78
N PRO A 287 11.75 13.58 17.31
CA PRO A 287 12.75 14.24 18.14
C PRO A 287 12.22 15.57 18.65
N ASP A 288 12.42 15.81 19.95
CA ASP A 288 12.20 17.13 20.53
C ASP A 288 13.23 18.08 19.89
N SER A 289 12.76 19.11 19.21
CA SER A 289 13.56 20.10 18.48
C SER A 289 14.51 20.92 19.37
N SER A 290 14.61 20.58 20.66
CA SER A 290 15.49 21.20 21.66
C SER A 290 16.79 20.43 21.95
N ARG A 291 17.09 19.32 21.26
CA ARG A 291 18.38 18.60 21.43
C ARG A 291 19.45 18.93 20.38
N SER A 292 19.17 19.84 19.46
CA SER A 292 20.19 20.46 18.61
C SER A 292 20.60 21.79 19.27
N CYS A 293 21.90 21.99 19.55
CA CYS A 293 22.52 23.23 20.05
C CYS A 293 22.82 23.35 21.57
N LYS A 294 23.13 22.26 22.31
CA LYS A 294 23.79 22.36 23.64
C LYS A 294 24.76 21.21 23.97
N ARG A 295 25.49 20.66 23.00
CA ARG A 295 26.47 19.59 23.29
C ARG A 295 27.90 19.85 22.82
N GLU A 296 28.22 21.07 22.38
CA GLU A 296 29.59 21.43 21.95
C GLU A 296 30.20 22.63 22.71
N GLU A 297 29.56 23.17 23.76
CA GLU A 297 30.15 24.28 24.53
C GLU A 297 30.46 23.96 26.00
N THR A 298 30.35 22.70 26.44
CA THR A 298 30.61 22.34 27.85
C THR A 298 31.87 21.51 28.09
N GLU A 299 32.69 21.22 27.08
CA GLU A 299 33.94 20.46 27.27
C GLU A 299 35.25 21.25 27.01
N GLU A 300 35.19 22.50 26.53
CA GLU A 300 36.39 23.37 26.40
C GLU A 300 36.55 24.41 27.53
N GLY A 301 35.64 24.43 28.52
CA GLY A 301 35.67 25.40 29.64
C GLY A 301 36.23 24.89 30.97
N GLU A 302 36.50 23.59 31.13
CA GLU A 302 36.94 22.99 32.41
C GLU A 302 38.31 22.30 32.33
N ARG A 303 39.22 22.85 31.52
CA ARG A 303 40.66 22.64 31.70
C ARG A 303 41.40 23.97 31.63
N GLN A 304 41.17 24.78 32.67
CA GLN A 304 42.23 25.63 33.22
C GLN A 304 43.10 24.77 34.14
#